data_AF-A0A5B0FJC4-F1
#
_entry.id   AF-A0A5B0FJC4-F1
#
_cell.length_a   1.000
_cell.length_b   1.000
_cell.length_c   1.000
_cell.angle_alpha   90.00
_cell.angle_beta   90.00
_cell.angle_gamma   90.00
#
_symmetry.space_group_name_H-M   'P 1'
#
loop_
_entity.id
_entity.type
_entity.pdbx_description
1 polymer ?
#
loop_
_entity_poly.entity_id
_entity_poly.type
_entity_poly.pdbx_seq_one_letter_code
_entity_poly.pdbx_strand_id
1 'polypeptide(L)'
;MSLYLEIEYIAKTLLYNDIMGLFDGKQLEYLEDERKKLWDRLIRNEKYAKELEKQIQKKATDSEKDAAQASRKAAEFRNKAEERYQEASNFVNQIEVEIETARAAVSQINKTKIDIDEDEQSIQETIGRLEELEINYQQRLRDVDTSITRINAFTTKYPDLETKIEEINGFILKVEENLDKSGVSLSALNKRKREVDDLYREIFGYTETSDEDGDATKIEGLKDELESSYNKLSENLVAALEEVERLHSDYSTKYSEFESGHKEGYKAVKDEIASLLPNALTAGLSAAFSSKKDNEVEASEKLQKNFSLGIYLMIGVSVIPLIISVIFLYQGVTLEQVIMKIPRLVLAIIPMYIPVLWFTYSANKKLNLSKRLIEEYAHKEVLSKTYEGLSTQISNINDKAQSEELKFKLLSNFLQVSAENPGKLISNYEVSDHPIMEALEQSYKFQIAIDRLEGVPGLGKIGAMLESKAKKRMTKREEKIVKALGVDEPEDVED
;
A
#
# COMPACT_ATOMS: atom_id res chain seq x y z
N MET A 1 6.53 -80.84 -211.93
CA MET A 1 6.75 -80.75 -213.39
C MET A 1 7.67 -81.85 -213.96
N SER A 2 7.98 -82.90 -213.18
CA SER A 2 8.54 -84.18 -213.65
C SER A 2 7.49 -85.07 -214.36
N LEU A 3 6.20 -84.82 -214.11
CA LEU A 3 5.06 -85.56 -214.68
C LEU A 3 4.70 -85.20 -216.13
N TYR A 4 5.27 -84.14 -216.72
CA TYR A 4 4.89 -83.70 -218.06
C TYR A 4 5.47 -84.61 -219.16
N LEU A 5 6.57 -85.32 -218.87
CA LEU A 5 7.26 -86.21 -219.82
C LEU A 5 6.69 -87.63 -219.87
N GLU A 6 5.99 -88.09 -218.83
CA GLU A 6 5.44 -89.47 -218.78
C GLU A 6 4.03 -89.59 -219.37
N ILE A 7 3.24 -88.51 -219.32
CA ILE A 7 1.84 -88.57 -219.78
C ILE A 7 1.75 -88.43 -221.31
N GLU A 8 2.69 -87.73 -221.94
CA GLU A 8 2.69 -87.54 -223.40
C GLU A 8 3.11 -88.81 -224.16
N TYR A 9 3.92 -89.69 -223.55
CA TYR A 9 4.36 -90.96 -224.15
C TYR A 9 3.26 -92.04 -224.13
N ILE A 10 2.42 -92.07 -223.09
CA ILE A 10 1.36 -93.08 -222.93
C ILE A 10 0.12 -92.72 -223.75
N ALA A 11 -0.18 -91.42 -223.92
CA ALA A 11 -1.34 -91.02 -224.71
C ALA A 11 -1.17 -91.27 -226.22
N LYS A 12 0.05 -91.21 -226.76
CA LYS A 12 0.26 -91.38 -228.22
C LYS A 12 0.60 -92.80 -228.67
N THR A 13 1.03 -93.69 -227.77
CA THR A 13 1.21 -95.11 -228.11
C THR A 13 -0.10 -95.90 -228.12
N LEU A 14 -1.17 -95.36 -227.52
CA LEU A 14 -2.47 -96.04 -227.41
C LEU A 14 -3.58 -95.50 -228.34
N LEU A 15 -3.34 -94.43 -229.12
CA LEU A 15 -4.40 -93.74 -229.87
C LEU A 15 -4.33 -93.84 -231.42
N TYR A 16 -3.40 -94.61 -232.00
CA TYR A 16 -3.28 -94.72 -233.47
C TYR A 16 -3.64 -96.09 -234.08
N ASN A 17 -3.88 -97.16 -233.29
CA ASN A 17 -4.09 -98.50 -233.88
C ASN A 17 -5.35 -99.27 -233.45
N ASP A 18 -6.27 -98.69 -232.68
CA ASP A 18 -7.58 -99.31 -232.44
C ASP A 18 -8.72 -98.27 -232.53
N ILE A 19 -9.54 -98.43 -233.58
CA ILE A 19 -10.97 -98.08 -233.63
C ILE A 19 -11.33 -96.65 -234.09
N MET A 20 -10.94 -96.33 -235.33
CA MET A 20 -11.87 -95.66 -236.26
C MET A 20 -12.89 -96.74 -236.70
N GLY A 21 -14.15 -96.66 -236.28
CA GLY A 21 -15.15 -97.68 -236.63
C GLY A 21 -16.64 -97.36 -236.37
N LEU A 22 -17.05 -97.01 -235.15
CA LEU A 22 -18.48 -96.91 -234.78
C LEU A 22 -18.75 -95.77 -233.77
N PHE A 23 -19.54 -94.78 -234.20
CA PHE A 23 -20.09 -93.59 -233.52
C PHE A 23 -19.56 -92.23 -233.97
N ASP A 24 -20.57 -91.42 -234.29
CA ASP A 24 -20.62 -90.25 -235.16
C ASP A 24 -20.72 -88.98 -234.31
N GLY A 25 -20.20 -87.87 -234.84
CA GLY A 25 -19.66 -86.70 -234.11
C GLY A 25 -20.61 -85.95 -233.17
N LYS A 26 -21.88 -86.38 -233.04
CA LYS A 26 -22.87 -85.77 -232.15
C LYS A 26 -22.70 -86.15 -230.67
N GLN A 27 -22.16 -87.32 -230.34
CA GLN A 27 -21.87 -87.67 -228.94
C GLN A 27 -20.66 -86.89 -228.38
N LEU A 28 -19.72 -86.50 -229.24
CA LEU A 28 -18.53 -85.75 -228.86
C LEU A 28 -18.86 -84.30 -228.42
N GLU A 29 -19.77 -83.64 -229.13
CA GLU A 29 -20.11 -82.23 -228.89
C GLU A 29 -20.87 -82.03 -227.56
N TYR A 30 -21.75 -82.96 -227.18
CA TYR A 30 -22.44 -82.95 -225.88
C TYR A 30 -21.48 -83.12 -224.69
N LEU A 31 -20.49 -84.02 -224.82
CA LEU A 31 -19.49 -84.26 -223.78
C LEU A 31 -18.58 -83.04 -223.56
N GLU A 32 -18.33 -82.26 -224.61
CA GLU A 32 -17.48 -81.07 -224.53
C GLU A 32 -18.18 -79.88 -223.85
N ASP A 33 -19.50 -79.75 -224.02
CA ASP A 33 -20.33 -78.73 -223.37
C ASP A 33 -20.54 -79.02 -221.87
N GLU A 34 -20.73 -80.29 -221.51
CA GLU A 34 -20.72 -80.79 -220.11
C GLU A 34 -19.38 -80.48 -219.41
N ARG A 35 -18.25 -80.70 -220.10
CA ARG A 35 -16.90 -80.41 -219.56
C ARG A 35 -16.74 -78.94 -219.19
N LYS A 36 -17.22 -78.01 -220.03
CA LYS A 36 -17.14 -76.55 -219.76
C LYS A 36 -17.97 -76.14 -218.55
N LYS A 37 -19.21 -76.63 -218.44
CA LYS A 37 -20.09 -76.35 -217.28
C LYS A 37 -19.50 -76.83 -215.96
N LEU A 38 -18.87 -78.02 -215.97
CA LEU A 38 -18.18 -78.56 -214.80
C LEU A 38 -16.97 -77.71 -214.39
N TRP A 39 -16.16 -77.25 -215.35
CA TRP A 39 -15.00 -76.39 -215.06
C TRP A 39 -15.39 -75.03 -214.47
N ASP A 40 -16.43 -74.37 -214.99
CA ASP A 40 -16.94 -73.13 -214.43
C ASP A 40 -17.46 -73.31 -212.99
N ARG A 41 -18.05 -74.46 -212.70
CA ARG A 41 -18.52 -74.81 -211.35
C ARG A 41 -17.35 -75.04 -210.40
N LEU A 42 -16.27 -75.66 -210.88
CA LEU A 42 -15.05 -75.89 -210.11
C LEU A 42 -14.39 -74.56 -209.72
N ILE A 43 -14.21 -73.65 -210.68
CA ILE A 43 -13.59 -72.34 -210.44
C ILE A 43 -14.40 -71.49 -209.44
N ARG A 44 -15.74 -71.53 -209.52
CA ARG A 44 -16.60 -70.84 -208.54
C ARG A 44 -16.46 -71.42 -207.14
N ASN A 45 -16.44 -72.75 -207.02
CA ASN A 45 -16.24 -73.41 -205.74
C ASN A 45 -14.87 -73.11 -205.12
N GLU A 46 -13.82 -73.04 -205.93
CA GLU A 46 -12.47 -72.72 -205.47
C GLU A 46 -12.37 -71.27 -204.94
N LYS A 47 -13.02 -70.31 -205.61
CA LYS A 47 -13.15 -68.93 -205.10
C LYS A 47 -13.93 -68.87 -203.78
N TYR A 48 -15.04 -69.61 -203.68
CA TYR A 48 -15.85 -69.64 -202.46
C TYR A 48 -15.11 -70.26 -201.29
N ALA A 49 -14.36 -71.35 -201.52
CA ALA A 49 -13.52 -71.99 -200.51
C ALA A 49 -12.41 -71.06 -199.99
N LYS A 50 -11.69 -70.35 -200.88
CA LYS A 50 -10.66 -69.38 -200.49
C LYS A 50 -11.22 -68.22 -199.65
N GLU A 51 -12.41 -67.72 -199.97
CA GLU A 51 -13.05 -66.66 -199.20
C GLU A 51 -13.51 -67.15 -197.82
N LEU A 52 -14.07 -68.36 -197.73
CA LEU A 52 -14.44 -69.02 -196.47
C LEU A 52 -13.23 -69.22 -195.55
N GLU A 53 -12.12 -69.75 -196.09
CA GLU A 53 -10.89 -69.96 -195.33
C GLU A 53 -10.36 -68.65 -194.74
N LYS A 54 -10.38 -67.57 -195.54
CA LYS A 54 -9.96 -66.23 -195.13
C LYS A 54 -10.86 -65.64 -194.03
N GLN A 55 -12.19 -65.86 -194.09
CA GLN A 55 -13.13 -65.42 -193.05
C GLN A 55 -13.00 -66.22 -191.76
N ILE A 56 -12.77 -67.54 -191.85
CA ILE A 56 -12.58 -68.41 -190.68
C ILE A 56 -11.30 -68.05 -189.95
N GLN A 57 -10.16 -67.91 -190.64
CA GLN A 57 -8.91 -67.49 -190.00
C GLN A 57 -9.08 -66.13 -189.30
N LYS A 58 -9.66 -65.14 -189.99
CA LYS A 58 -9.85 -63.80 -189.40
C LYS A 58 -10.74 -63.83 -188.16
N LYS A 59 -11.91 -64.50 -188.21
CA LYS A 59 -12.83 -64.61 -187.07
C LYS A 59 -12.26 -65.43 -185.90
N ALA A 60 -11.54 -66.52 -186.19
CA ALA A 60 -10.93 -67.36 -185.16
C ALA A 60 -9.85 -66.57 -184.40
N THR A 61 -8.97 -65.87 -185.11
CA THR A 61 -7.92 -65.04 -184.50
C THR A 61 -8.49 -63.86 -183.71
N ASP A 62 -9.54 -63.20 -184.22
CA ASP A 62 -10.20 -62.10 -183.50
C ASP A 62 -10.88 -62.61 -182.21
N SER A 63 -11.59 -63.75 -182.27
CA SER A 63 -12.26 -64.35 -181.10
C SER A 63 -11.29 -64.85 -180.04
N GLU A 64 -10.16 -65.44 -180.44
CA GLU A 64 -9.10 -65.88 -179.52
C GLU A 64 -8.46 -64.69 -178.80
N LYS A 65 -8.23 -63.58 -179.54
CA LYS A 65 -7.71 -62.33 -178.97
C LYS A 65 -8.69 -61.69 -177.99
N ASP A 66 -9.98 -61.65 -178.31
CA ASP A 66 -11.03 -61.11 -177.44
C ASP A 66 -11.19 -61.97 -176.17
N ALA A 67 -11.16 -63.30 -176.29
CA ALA A 67 -11.22 -64.22 -175.15
C ALA A 67 -9.99 -64.07 -174.24
N ALA A 68 -8.78 -63.94 -174.82
CA ALA A 68 -7.56 -63.69 -174.07
C ALA A 68 -7.60 -62.32 -173.36
N GLN A 69 -8.16 -61.28 -174.00
CA GLN A 69 -8.33 -59.97 -173.40
C GLN A 69 -9.38 -59.98 -172.28
N ALA A 70 -10.50 -60.68 -172.45
CA ALA A 70 -11.54 -60.86 -171.43
C ALA A 70 -11.01 -61.64 -170.22
N SER A 71 -10.23 -62.71 -170.44
CA SER A 71 -9.56 -63.47 -169.38
C SER A 71 -8.58 -62.60 -168.58
N ARG A 72 -7.76 -61.79 -169.27
CA ARG A 72 -6.88 -60.80 -168.62
C ARG A 72 -7.65 -59.78 -167.80
N LYS A 73 -8.75 -59.22 -168.33
CA LYS A 73 -9.63 -58.29 -167.59
C LYS A 73 -10.28 -58.95 -166.38
N ALA A 74 -10.74 -60.19 -166.49
CA ALA A 74 -11.33 -60.93 -165.38
C ALA A 74 -10.29 -61.21 -164.27
N ALA A 75 -9.06 -61.58 -164.64
CA ALA A 75 -7.95 -61.73 -163.70
C ALA A 75 -7.58 -60.39 -163.04
N GLU A 76 -7.56 -59.29 -163.79
CA GLU A 76 -7.34 -57.94 -163.27
C GLU A 76 -8.42 -57.53 -162.27
N PHE A 77 -9.71 -57.73 -162.59
CA PHE A 77 -10.81 -57.45 -161.67
C PHE A 77 -10.78 -58.35 -160.44
N ARG A 78 -10.43 -59.63 -160.59
CA ARG A 78 -10.26 -60.55 -159.46
C ARG A 78 -9.16 -60.08 -158.51
N ASN A 79 -8.00 -59.70 -159.05
CA ASN A 79 -6.88 -59.22 -158.25
C ASN A 79 -7.22 -57.89 -157.55
N LYS A 80 -7.88 -56.96 -158.25
CA LYS A 80 -8.37 -55.70 -157.64
C LYS A 80 -9.41 -55.98 -156.55
N ALA A 81 -10.33 -56.91 -156.77
CA ALA A 81 -11.34 -57.27 -155.76
C ALA A 81 -10.71 -57.91 -154.52
N GLU A 82 -9.72 -58.78 -154.70
CA GLU A 82 -8.96 -59.38 -153.59
C GLU A 82 -8.17 -58.31 -152.82
N GLU A 83 -7.49 -57.40 -153.52
CA GLU A 83 -6.79 -56.27 -152.88
C GLU A 83 -7.74 -55.41 -152.06
N ARG A 84 -8.92 -55.06 -152.61
CA ARG A 84 -9.96 -54.32 -151.88
C ARG A 84 -10.54 -55.08 -150.69
N TYR A 85 -10.70 -56.40 -150.81
CA TYR A 85 -11.16 -57.24 -149.71
C TYR A 85 -10.13 -57.27 -148.57
N GLN A 86 -8.84 -57.43 -148.89
CA GLN A 86 -7.76 -57.38 -147.92
C GLN A 86 -7.67 -56.00 -147.24
N GLU A 87 -7.77 -54.91 -148.00
CA GLU A 87 -7.85 -53.55 -147.44
C GLU A 87 -9.03 -53.39 -146.49
N ALA A 88 -10.24 -53.81 -146.91
CA ALA A 88 -11.44 -53.74 -146.08
C ALA A 88 -11.32 -54.59 -144.81
N SER A 89 -10.77 -55.81 -144.91
CA SER A 89 -10.53 -56.68 -143.76
C SER A 89 -9.52 -56.09 -142.80
N ASN A 90 -8.45 -55.45 -143.31
CA ASN A 90 -7.47 -54.75 -142.48
C ASN A 90 -8.10 -53.57 -141.74
N PHE A 91 -8.97 -52.79 -142.41
CA PHE A 91 -9.70 -51.70 -141.75
C PHE A 91 -10.66 -52.21 -140.68
N VAL A 92 -11.39 -53.31 -140.91
CA VAL A 92 -12.27 -53.92 -139.89
C VAL A 92 -11.46 -54.36 -138.67
N ASN A 93 -10.33 -55.05 -138.87
CA ASN A 93 -9.46 -55.46 -137.77
C ASN A 93 -8.91 -54.26 -136.98
N GLN A 94 -8.53 -53.17 -137.67
CA GLN A 94 -8.10 -51.94 -137.01
C GLN A 94 -9.24 -51.31 -136.18
N ILE A 95 -10.45 -51.26 -136.74
CA ILE A 95 -11.63 -50.74 -136.02
C ILE A 95 -11.95 -51.60 -134.79
N GLU A 96 -11.87 -52.93 -134.89
CA GLU A 96 -12.10 -53.82 -133.74
C GLU A 96 -11.07 -53.60 -132.63
N VAL A 97 -9.78 -53.46 -132.98
CA VAL A 97 -8.73 -53.12 -132.01
C VAL A 97 -9.00 -51.78 -131.35
N GLU A 98 -9.37 -50.74 -132.12
CA GLU A 98 -9.69 -49.42 -131.58
C GLU A 98 -10.97 -49.41 -130.70
N ILE A 99 -11.94 -50.28 -130.98
CA ILE A 99 -13.13 -50.44 -130.12
C ILE A 99 -12.74 -51.06 -128.78
N GLU A 100 -11.85 -52.07 -128.78
CA GLU A 100 -11.38 -52.69 -127.55
C GLU A 100 -10.50 -51.74 -126.71
N THR A 101 -9.64 -50.93 -127.34
CA THR A 101 -8.88 -49.89 -126.63
C THR A 101 -9.82 -48.82 -126.06
N ALA A 102 -10.84 -48.39 -126.81
CA ALA A 102 -11.84 -47.45 -126.32
C ALA A 102 -12.65 -48.00 -125.15
N ARG A 103 -13.05 -49.28 -125.19
CA ARG A 103 -13.74 -49.95 -124.07
C ARG A 103 -12.85 -50.05 -122.83
N ALA A 104 -11.58 -50.39 -123.00
CA ALA A 104 -10.62 -50.42 -121.91
C ALA A 104 -10.44 -49.02 -121.29
N ALA A 105 -10.35 -47.97 -122.11
CA ALA A 105 -10.26 -46.59 -121.64
C ALA A 105 -11.51 -46.16 -120.87
N VAL A 106 -12.72 -46.47 -121.37
CA VAL A 106 -13.98 -46.18 -120.66
C VAL A 106 -14.05 -46.90 -119.32
N SER A 107 -13.61 -48.17 -119.26
CA SER A 107 -13.55 -48.93 -118.01
C SER A 107 -12.60 -48.28 -117.00
N GLN A 108 -11.42 -47.85 -117.44
CA GLN A 108 -10.47 -47.11 -116.59
C GLN A 108 -11.04 -45.78 -116.11
N ILE A 109 -11.67 -45.00 -116.99
CA ILE A 109 -12.33 -43.73 -116.62
C ILE A 109 -13.40 -43.95 -115.55
N ASN A 110 -14.23 -44.99 -115.70
CA ASN A 110 -15.25 -45.31 -114.72
C ASN A 110 -14.66 -45.71 -113.37
N LYS A 111 -13.56 -46.48 -113.37
CA LYS A 111 -12.85 -46.83 -112.14
C LYS A 111 -12.28 -45.58 -111.46
N THR A 112 -11.58 -44.73 -112.21
CA THR A 112 -11.04 -43.47 -111.68
C THR A 112 -12.14 -42.54 -111.17
N LYS A 113 -13.32 -42.52 -111.81
CA LYS A 113 -14.46 -41.76 -111.30
C LYS A 113 -14.94 -42.27 -109.94
N ILE A 114 -15.04 -43.59 -109.76
CA ILE A 114 -15.42 -44.19 -108.47
C ILE A 114 -14.38 -43.83 -107.40
N ASP A 115 -13.08 -43.96 -107.72
CA ASP A 115 -12.00 -43.60 -106.80
C ASP A 115 -12.08 -42.11 -106.41
N ILE A 116 -12.40 -41.21 -107.36
CA ILE A 116 -12.61 -39.77 -107.10
C ILE A 116 -13.82 -39.52 -106.20
N ASP A 117 -14.94 -40.20 -106.45
CA ASP A 117 -16.16 -40.03 -105.64
C ASP A 117 -15.92 -40.52 -104.18
N GLU A 118 -15.15 -41.60 -104.00
CA GLU A 118 -14.72 -42.10 -102.67
C GLU A 118 -13.77 -41.11 -101.97
N ASP A 119 -12.78 -40.56 -102.70
CA ASP A 119 -11.88 -39.54 -102.19
C ASP A 119 -12.64 -38.27 -101.78
N GLU A 120 -13.59 -37.80 -102.60
CA GLU A 120 -14.43 -36.63 -102.30
C GLU A 120 -15.23 -36.84 -101.00
N GLN A 121 -15.80 -38.03 -100.80
CA GLN A 121 -16.51 -38.36 -99.56
C GLN A 121 -15.57 -38.35 -98.35
N SER A 122 -14.37 -38.91 -98.47
CA SER A 122 -13.37 -38.90 -97.38
C SER A 122 -12.90 -37.48 -97.02
N ILE A 123 -12.79 -36.60 -98.01
CA ILE A 123 -12.43 -35.18 -97.83
C ILE A 123 -13.56 -34.45 -97.10
N GLN A 124 -14.82 -34.66 -97.48
CA GLN A 124 -15.99 -34.08 -96.80
C GLN A 124 -16.06 -34.50 -95.33
N GLU A 125 -15.83 -35.77 -95.02
CA GLU A 125 -15.76 -36.26 -93.64
C GLU A 125 -14.61 -35.62 -92.85
N THR A 126 -13.45 -35.45 -93.48
CA THR A 126 -12.29 -34.80 -92.86
C THR A 126 -12.54 -33.32 -92.60
N ILE A 127 -13.19 -32.60 -93.51
CA ILE A 127 -13.61 -31.21 -93.34
C ILE A 127 -14.58 -31.08 -92.16
N GLY A 128 -15.60 -31.93 -92.09
CA GLY A 128 -16.55 -31.91 -90.97
C GLY A 128 -15.87 -32.12 -89.61
N ARG A 129 -14.89 -33.03 -89.52
CA ARG A 129 -14.09 -33.23 -88.30
C ARG A 129 -13.21 -32.01 -87.96
N LEU A 130 -12.69 -31.31 -88.97
CA LEU A 130 -11.90 -30.09 -88.79
C LEU A 130 -12.75 -28.93 -88.27
N GLU A 131 -13.96 -28.75 -88.81
CA GLU A 131 -14.91 -27.73 -88.33
C GLU A 131 -15.33 -27.99 -86.88
N GLU A 132 -15.62 -29.24 -86.51
CA GLU A 132 -15.94 -29.62 -85.14
C GLU A 132 -14.77 -29.33 -84.18
N LEU A 133 -13.54 -29.66 -84.59
CA LEU A 133 -12.33 -29.34 -83.82
C LEU A 133 -12.15 -27.83 -83.66
N GLU A 134 -12.36 -27.04 -84.71
CA GLU A 134 -12.25 -25.58 -84.64
C GLU A 134 -13.24 -25.00 -83.62
N ILE A 135 -14.50 -25.46 -83.65
CA ILE A 135 -15.52 -25.05 -82.67
C ILE A 135 -15.08 -25.41 -81.25
N ASN A 136 -14.55 -26.62 -81.02
CA ASN A 136 -14.05 -27.04 -79.71
C ASN A 136 -12.88 -26.17 -79.23
N TYR A 137 -11.93 -25.87 -80.11
CA TYR A 137 -10.79 -25.01 -79.80
C TYR A 137 -11.24 -23.60 -79.45
N GLN A 138 -12.16 -23.01 -80.22
CA GLN A 138 -12.70 -21.68 -79.93
C GLN A 138 -13.42 -21.65 -78.57
N GLN A 139 -14.18 -22.69 -78.24
CA GLN A 139 -14.85 -22.79 -76.94
C GLN A 139 -13.84 -22.89 -75.79
N ARG A 140 -12.82 -23.75 -75.90
CA ARG A 140 -11.74 -23.85 -74.91
C ARG A 140 -11.00 -22.53 -74.73
N LEU A 141 -10.76 -21.81 -75.82
CA LEU A 141 -10.06 -20.52 -75.78
C LEU A 141 -10.89 -19.48 -75.03
N ARG A 142 -12.22 -19.45 -75.23
CA ARG A 142 -13.13 -18.64 -74.41
C ARG A 142 -13.11 -19.04 -72.95
N ASP A 143 -13.15 -20.33 -72.62
CA ASP A 143 -13.13 -20.80 -71.23
C ASP A 143 -11.83 -20.39 -70.51
N VAL A 144 -10.69 -20.50 -71.21
CA VAL A 144 -9.39 -20.01 -70.70
C VAL A 144 -9.42 -18.50 -70.46
N ASP A 145 -9.94 -17.73 -71.40
CA ASP A 145 -10.02 -16.26 -71.28
C ASP A 145 -10.93 -15.82 -70.12
N THR A 146 -12.07 -16.52 -69.92
CA THR A 146 -12.92 -16.28 -68.74
C THR A 146 -12.21 -16.63 -67.44
N SER A 147 -11.39 -17.69 -67.43
CA SER A 147 -10.62 -18.10 -66.26
C SER A 147 -9.53 -17.09 -65.91
N ILE A 148 -8.80 -16.59 -66.92
CA ILE A 148 -7.80 -15.52 -66.77
C ILE A 148 -8.47 -14.25 -66.24
N THR A 149 -9.62 -13.88 -66.80
CA THR A 149 -10.37 -12.69 -66.35
C THR A 149 -10.80 -12.83 -64.88
N ARG A 150 -11.26 -14.01 -64.46
CA ARG A 150 -11.60 -14.29 -63.05
C ARG A 150 -10.39 -14.22 -62.13
N ILE A 151 -9.26 -14.80 -62.53
CA ILE A 151 -8.01 -14.75 -61.76
C ILE A 151 -7.55 -13.30 -61.60
N ASN A 152 -7.51 -12.54 -62.70
CA ASN A 152 -7.11 -11.13 -62.65
C ASN A 152 -8.06 -10.31 -61.76
N ALA A 153 -9.38 -10.50 -61.87
CA ALA A 153 -10.34 -9.82 -61.00
C ALA A 153 -10.14 -10.18 -59.51
N PHE A 154 -9.84 -11.46 -59.22
CA PHE A 154 -9.56 -11.93 -57.86
C PHE A 154 -8.28 -11.28 -57.31
N THR A 155 -7.18 -11.31 -58.06
CA THR A 155 -5.91 -10.69 -57.68
C THR A 155 -6.04 -9.18 -57.51
N THR A 156 -6.83 -8.50 -58.35
CA THR A 156 -7.04 -7.04 -58.24
C THR A 156 -7.90 -6.68 -57.03
N LYS A 157 -8.88 -7.52 -56.66
CA LYS A 157 -9.73 -7.31 -55.48
C LYS A 157 -8.98 -7.54 -54.17
N TYR A 158 -7.97 -8.40 -54.19
CA TYR A 158 -7.16 -8.76 -53.03
C TYR A 158 -5.66 -8.62 -53.32
N PRO A 159 -5.16 -7.39 -53.55
CA PRO A 159 -3.74 -7.17 -53.85
C PRO A 159 -2.84 -7.56 -52.67
N ASP A 160 -3.34 -7.40 -51.44
CA ASP A 160 -2.64 -7.65 -50.18
C ASP A 160 -3.11 -8.95 -49.51
N LEU A 161 -3.51 -9.96 -50.29
CA LEU A 161 -4.00 -11.23 -49.74
C LEU A 161 -2.93 -11.93 -48.89
N GLU A 162 -1.69 -11.88 -49.36
CA GLU A 162 -0.51 -12.43 -48.67
C GLU A 162 -0.33 -11.79 -47.29
N THR A 163 -0.36 -10.46 -47.24
CA THR A 163 -0.24 -9.65 -46.02
C THR A 163 -1.40 -9.93 -45.06
N LYS A 164 -2.64 -10.05 -45.57
CA LYS A 164 -3.79 -10.43 -44.73
C LYS A 164 -3.69 -11.85 -44.18
N ILE A 165 -3.14 -12.80 -44.95
CA ILE A 165 -2.90 -14.16 -44.47
C ILE A 165 -1.83 -14.14 -43.37
N GLU A 166 -0.75 -13.36 -43.53
CA GLU A 166 0.25 -13.16 -42.46
C GLU A 166 -0.36 -12.52 -41.21
N GLU A 167 -1.20 -11.49 -41.36
CA GLU A 167 -1.90 -10.87 -40.23
C GLU A 167 -2.81 -11.87 -39.50
N ILE A 168 -3.56 -12.70 -40.24
CA ILE A 168 -4.41 -13.74 -39.67
C ILE A 168 -3.56 -14.79 -38.92
N ASN A 169 -2.45 -15.23 -39.50
CA ASN A 169 -1.54 -16.16 -38.83
C ASN A 169 -0.95 -15.54 -37.55
N GLY A 170 -0.55 -14.27 -37.60
CA GLY A 170 -0.12 -13.53 -36.42
C GLY A 170 -1.22 -13.38 -35.36
N PHE A 171 -2.48 -13.23 -35.78
CA PHE A 171 -3.63 -13.21 -34.89
C PHE A 171 -3.90 -14.58 -34.26
N ILE A 172 -3.80 -15.67 -35.03
CA ILE A 172 -3.94 -17.04 -34.54
C ILE A 172 -2.89 -17.33 -33.46
N LEU A 173 -1.62 -16.99 -33.69
CA LEU A 173 -0.56 -17.15 -32.69
C LEU A 173 -0.85 -16.38 -31.39
N LYS A 174 -1.37 -15.16 -31.48
CA LYS A 174 -1.81 -14.38 -30.30
C LYS A 174 -3.00 -15.02 -29.59
N VAL A 175 -3.93 -15.62 -30.32
CA VAL A 175 -5.07 -16.33 -29.74
C VAL A 175 -4.60 -17.57 -28.99
N GLU A 176 -3.68 -18.35 -29.56
CA GLU A 176 -3.08 -19.51 -28.89
C GLU A 176 -2.33 -19.10 -27.62
N GLU A 177 -1.49 -18.07 -27.68
CA GLU A 177 -0.78 -17.53 -26.51
C GLU A 177 -1.75 -17.08 -25.40
N ASN A 178 -2.86 -16.44 -25.78
CA ASN A 178 -3.89 -16.03 -24.82
C ASN A 178 -4.68 -17.21 -24.25
N LEU A 179 -4.89 -18.26 -25.03
CA LEU A 179 -5.50 -19.52 -24.58
C LEU A 179 -4.62 -20.19 -23.52
N ASP A 180 -3.30 -20.26 -23.75
CA ASP A 180 -2.34 -20.78 -22.77
C ASP A 180 -2.34 -19.95 -21.48
N LYS A 181 -2.27 -18.61 -21.59
CA LYS A 181 -2.38 -17.70 -20.44
C LYS A 181 -3.70 -17.89 -19.67
N SER A 182 -4.80 -18.11 -20.40
CA SER A 182 -6.12 -18.37 -19.80
C SER A 182 -6.14 -19.72 -19.10
N GLY A 183 -5.50 -20.75 -19.66
CA GLY A 183 -5.34 -22.06 -19.03
C GLY A 183 -4.56 -22.00 -17.73
N VAL A 184 -3.44 -21.26 -17.70
CA VAL A 184 -2.67 -21.00 -16.47
C VAL A 184 -3.52 -20.24 -15.43
N SER A 185 -4.26 -19.21 -15.86
CA SER A 185 -5.14 -18.45 -14.97
C SER A 185 -6.27 -19.30 -14.40
N LEU A 186 -6.86 -20.18 -15.21
CA LEU A 186 -7.90 -21.12 -14.77
C LEU A 186 -7.35 -22.13 -13.74
N SER A 187 -6.13 -22.64 -13.95
CA SER A 187 -5.45 -23.49 -12.98
C SER A 187 -5.22 -22.76 -11.65
N ALA A 188 -4.74 -21.52 -11.69
CA ALA A 188 -4.55 -20.69 -10.51
C ALA A 188 -5.88 -20.39 -9.78
N LEU A 189 -6.94 -20.07 -10.53
CA LEU A 189 -8.28 -19.88 -9.97
C LEU A 189 -8.82 -21.15 -9.31
N ASN A 190 -8.65 -22.31 -9.93
CA ASN A 190 -9.06 -23.58 -9.35
C ASN A 190 -8.30 -23.90 -8.06
N LYS A 191 -6.99 -23.61 -8.00
CA LYS A 191 -6.21 -23.73 -6.76
C LYS A 191 -6.75 -22.82 -5.67
N ARG A 192 -6.99 -21.54 -5.99
CA ARG A 192 -7.49 -20.55 -5.04
C ARG A 192 -8.92 -20.86 -4.58
N LYS A 193 -9.76 -21.40 -5.46
CA LYS A 193 -11.09 -21.92 -5.09
C LYS A 193 -10.96 -23.04 -4.07
N ARG A 194 -10.06 -24.01 -4.27
CA ARG A 194 -9.81 -25.07 -3.28
C ARG A 194 -9.37 -24.50 -1.94
N GLU A 195 -8.42 -23.56 -1.94
CA GLU A 195 -7.98 -22.86 -0.71
C GLU A 195 -9.14 -22.15 0.00
N VAL A 196 -10.06 -21.52 -0.75
CA VAL A 196 -11.26 -20.87 -0.21
C VAL A 196 -12.25 -21.91 0.33
N ASP A 197 -12.47 -23.01 -0.38
CA ASP A 197 -13.36 -24.09 0.06
C ASP A 197 -12.81 -24.76 1.34
N ASP A 198 -11.49 -24.92 1.46
CA ASP A 198 -10.82 -25.44 2.65
C ASP A 198 -10.98 -24.48 3.84
N LEU A 199 -10.70 -23.18 3.65
CA LEU A 199 -10.92 -22.14 4.67
C LEU A 199 -12.40 -22.04 5.07
N TYR A 200 -13.32 -22.20 4.11
CA TYR A 200 -14.75 -22.17 4.39
C TYR A 200 -15.14 -23.34 5.30
N ARG A 201 -14.64 -24.55 5.03
CA ARG A 201 -14.84 -25.72 5.90
C ARG A 201 -14.20 -25.54 7.27
N GLU A 202 -13.05 -24.88 7.36
CA GLU A 202 -12.38 -24.58 8.64
C GLU A 202 -13.16 -23.57 9.49
N ILE A 203 -13.69 -22.51 8.87
CA ILE A 203 -14.42 -21.45 9.56
C ILE A 203 -15.82 -21.90 9.98
N PHE A 204 -16.56 -22.55 9.07
CA PHE A 204 -17.98 -22.85 9.24
C PHE A 204 -18.28 -24.32 9.56
N GLY A 205 -17.27 -25.20 9.50
CA GLY A 205 -17.44 -26.63 9.67
C GLY A 205 -17.96 -27.32 8.40
N TYR A 206 -18.06 -28.64 8.45
CA TYR A 206 -18.71 -29.44 7.41
C TYR A 206 -19.48 -30.60 8.02
N THR A 207 -20.49 -31.08 7.30
CA THR A 207 -21.27 -32.26 7.70
C THR A 207 -20.69 -33.47 6.99
N GLU A 208 -20.27 -34.47 7.77
CA GLU A 208 -19.84 -35.75 7.24
C GLU A 208 -20.98 -36.75 7.45
N THR A 209 -21.63 -37.19 6.37
CA THR A 209 -22.59 -38.30 6.44
C THR A 209 -21.81 -39.59 6.63
N SER A 210 -21.97 -40.23 7.79
CA SER A 210 -21.53 -41.61 8.00
C SER A 210 -22.54 -42.54 7.33
N ASP A 211 -22.08 -43.31 6.34
CA ASP A 211 -22.85 -44.36 5.70
C ASP A 211 -23.10 -45.51 6.70
N GLU A 212 -24.16 -45.44 7.53
CA GLU A 212 -24.98 -46.61 7.96
C GLU A 212 -26.12 -46.27 8.93
N ASP A 213 -26.12 -45.10 9.58
CA ASP A 213 -27.26 -44.59 10.35
C ASP A 213 -27.39 -43.10 10.05
N GLY A 214 -28.57 -42.66 9.61
CA GLY A 214 -28.83 -41.33 9.04
C GLY A 214 -28.72 -40.14 9.99
N ASP A 215 -27.78 -40.13 10.93
CA ASP A 215 -27.50 -39.02 11.82
C ASP A 215 -26.26 -38.25 11.32
N ALA A 216 -26.51 -37.04 10.82
CA ALA A 216 -25.47 -36.15 10.32
C ALA A 216 -24.75 -35.48 11.50
N THR A 217 -23.52 -35.90 11.78
CA THR A 217 -22.66 -35.23 12.76
C THR A 217 -22.05 -33.98 12.10
N LYS A 218 -22.46 -32.80 12.58
CA LYS A 218 -21.86 -31.52 12.19
C LYS A 218 -20.52 -31.38 12.91
N ILE A 219 -19.43 -31.36 12.16
CA ILE A 219 -18.12 -31.01 12.71
C ILE A 219 -18.10 -29.48 12.85
N GLU A 220 -18.01 -29.00 14.09
CA GLU A 220 -18.01 -27.58 14.42
C GLU A 220 -16.77 -26.87 13.86
N GLY A 221 -16.98 -25.70 13.28
CA GLY A 221 -15.89 -24.84 12.79
C GLY A 221 -15.41 -23.84 13.84
N LEU A 222 -14.36 -23.08 13.51
CA LEU A 222 -13.81 -22.03 14.39
C LEU A 222 -14.85 -21.01 14.87
N LYS A 223 -15.89 -20.72 14.06
CA LYS A 223 -16.97 -19.83 14.44
C LYS A 223 -17.77 -20.37 15.64
N ASP A 224 -18.11 -21.66 15.60
CA ASP A 224 -18.89 -22.32 16.63
C ASP A 224 -18.06 -22.43 17.94
N GLU A 225 -16.75 -22.68 17.83
CA GLU A 225 -15.81 -22.68 18.96
C GLU A 225 -15.68 -21.29 19.63
N LEU A 226 -15.65 -20.22 18.84
CA LEU A 226 -15.60 -18.85 19.34
C LEU A 226 -16.90 -18.46 20.05
N GLU A 227 -18.06 -18.84 19.51
CA GLU A 227 -19.36 -18.58 20.10
C GLU A 227 -19.51 -19.32 21.45
N SER A 228 -19.04 -20.57 21.52
CA SER A 228 -18.95 -21.33 22.78
C SER A 228 -18.04 -20.66 23.81
N SER A 229 -16.88 -20.16 23.37
CA SER A 229 -15.93 -19.46 24.24
C SER A 229 -16.48 -18.12 24.75
N TYR A 230 -17.20 -17.38 23.91
CA TYR A 230 -17.84 -16.12 24.29
C TYR A 230 -18.95 -16.34 25.32
N ASN A 231 -19.80 -17.36 25.11
CA ASN A 231 -20.87 -17.70 26.04
C ASN A 231 -20.30 -18.09 27.42
N LYS A 232 -19.25 -18.91 27.46
CA LYS A 232 -18.53 -19.24 28.70
C LYS A 232 -17.94 -18.01 29.39
N LEU A 233 -17.34 -17.10 28.63
CA LEU A 233 -16.79 -15.85 29.19
C LEU A 233 -17.89 -14.97 29.77
N SER A 234 -19.04 -14.87 29.09
CA SER A 234 -20.19 -14.10 29.56
C SER A 234 -20.75 -14.68 30.86
N GLU A 235 -20.90 -16.01 30.96
CA GLU A 235 -21.33 -16.68 32.19
C GLU A 235 -20.36 -16.42 33.34
N ASN A 236 -19.05 -16.53 33.09
CA ASN A 236 -18.03 -16.25 34.10
C ASN A 236 -18.03 -14.79 34.56
N LEU A 237 -18.32 -13.84 33.66
CA LEU A 237 -18.37 -12.42 33.99
C LEU A 237 -19.58 -12.10 34.87
N VAL A 238 -20.74 -12.71 34.60
CA VAL A 238 -21.93 -12.60 35.46
C VAL A 238 -21.62 -13.13 36.86
N ALA A 239 -21.02 -14.32 36.98
CA ALA A 239 -20.64 -14.90 38.27
C ALA A 239 -19.63 -14.03 39.04
N ALA A 240 -18.67 -13.42 38.35
CA ALA A 240 -17.70 -12.52 38.97
C ALA A 240 -18.34 -11.22 39.48
N LEU A 241 -19.30 -10.64 38.75
CA LEU A 241 -20.03 -9.46 39.18
C LEU A 241 -20.87 -9.73 40.42
N GLU A 242 -21.57 -10.87 40.47
CA GLU A 242 -22.33 -11.30 41.66
C GLU A 242 -21.41 -11.45 42.89
N GLU A 243 -20.21 -12.00 42.72
CA GLU A 243 -19.25 -12.15 43.82
C GLU A 243 -18.72 -10.80 44.31
N VAL A 244 -18.45 -9.85 43.40
CA VAL A 244 -18.02 -8.49 43.75
C VAL A 244 -19.11 -7.74 44.52
N GLU A 245 -20.37 -7.87 44.11
CA GLU A 245 -21.50 -7.22 44.77
C GLU A 245 -21.70 -7.81 46.19
N ARG A 246 -21.55 -9.13 46.33
CA ARG A 246 -21.54 -9.80 47.64
C ARG A 246 -20.40 -9.31 48.53
N LEU A 247 -19.19 -9.19 47.99
CA LEU A 247 -18.02 -8.69 48.73
C LEU A 247 -18.26 -7.25 49.21
N HIS A 248 -18.75 -6.38 48.33
CA HIS A 248 -19.06 -4.99 48.65
C HIS A 248 -20.06 -4.89 49.81
N SER A 249 -21.13 -5.70 49.77
CA SER A 249 -22.13 -5.75 50.85
C SER A 249 -21.53 -6.21 52.19
N ASP A 250 -20.67 -7.22 52.18
CA ASP A 250 -20.04 -7.75 53.40
C ASP A 250 -19.06 -6.73 54.01
N TYR A 251 -18.23 -6.09 53.18
CA TYR A 251 -17.30 -5.04 53.64
C TYR A 251 -18.01 -3.79 54.13
N SER A 252 -19.10 -3.37 53.47
CA SER A 252 -19.90 -2.23 53.92
C SER A 252 -20.49 -2.46 55.31
N THR A 253 -20.99 -3.67 55.57
CA THR A 253 -21.53 -4.07 56.88
C THR A 253 -20.44 -4.07 57.95
N LYS A 254 -19.29 -4.71 57.69
CA LYS A 254 -18.15 -4.74 58.61
C LYS A 254 -17.61 -3.34 58.93
N TYR A 255 -17.59 -2.44 57.95
CA TYR A 255 -17.12 -1.07 58.16
C TYR A 255 -18.05 -0.27 59.08
N SER A 256 -19.37 -0.44 58.93
CA SER A 256 -20.35 0.22 59.78
C SER A 256 -20.26 -0.27 61.24
N GLU A 257 -20.08 -1.57 61.45
CA GLU A 257 -19.87 -2.14 62.79
C GLU A 257 -18.58 -1.62 63.44
N PHE A 258 -17.50 -1.56 62.67
CA PHE A 258 -16.22 -1.01 63.12
C PHE A 258 -16.34 0.47 63.54
N GLU A 259 -16.99 1.30 62.71
CA GLU A 259 -17.19 2.72 63.01
C GLU A 259 -17.98 2.92 64.31
N SER A 260 -19.04 2.14 64.51
CA SER A 260 -19.87 2.22 65.72
C SER A 260 -19.09 1.85 66.98
N GLY A 261 -18.34 0.74 66.94
CA GLY A 261 -17.55 0.28 68.09
C GLY A 261 -16.46 1.27 68.52
N HIS A 262 -15.76 1.87 67.56
CA HIS A 262 -14.73 2.87 67.85
C HIS A 262 -15.31 4.19 68.39
N LYS A 263 -16.49 4.59 67.93
CA LYS A 263 -17.17 5.79 68.41
C LYS A 263 -17.58 5.68 69.89
N GLU A 264 -18.06 4.51 70.30
CA GLU A 264 -18.36 4.24 71.72
C GLU A 264 -17.09 4.21 72.58
N GLY A 265 -16.03 3.53 72.12
CA GLY A 265 -14.76 3.49 72.84
C GLY A 265 -14.12 4.86 73.05
N TYR A 266 -14.12 5.71 72.01
CA TYR A 266 -13.57 7.07 72.11
C TYR A 266 -14.34 7.94 73.11
N LYS A 267 -15.66 7.80 73.17
CA LYS A 267 -16.51 8.55 74.10
C LYS A 267 -16.22 8.17 75.55
N ALA A 268 -16.09 6.87 75.84
CA ALA A 268 -15.76 6.39 77.18
C ALA A 268 -14.41 6.91 77.69
N VAL A 269 -13.36 6.87 76.86
CA VAL A 269 -12.03 7.37 77.22
C VAL A 269 -12.03 8.88 77.44
N LYS A 270 -12.76 9.64 76.62
CA LYS A 270 -12.87 11.10 76.77
C LYS A 270 -13.51 11.48 78.11
N ASP A 271 -14.56 10.77 78.51
CA ASP A 271 -15.28 11.03 79.77
C ASP A 271 -14.41 10.69 80.99
N GLU A 272 -13.57 9.65 80.92
CA GLU A 272 -12.60 9.29 81.97
C GLU A 272 -11.52 10.37 82.13
N ILE A 273 -10.90 10.83 81.02
CA ILE A 273 -9.87 11.89 81.04
C ILE A 273 -10.44 13.17 81.65
N ALA A 274 -11.68 13.55 81.32
CA ALA A 274 -12.31 14.75 81.84
C ALA A 274 -12.51 14.71 83.37
N SER A 275 -12.70 13.52 83.95
CA SER A 275 -12.89 13.36 85.39
C SER A 275 -11.58 13.45 86.20
N LEU A 276 -10.44 13.05 85.63
CA LEU A 276 -9.15 12.97 86.34
C LEU A 276 -8.32 14.28 86.29
N LEU A 277 -8.60 15.15 85.32
CA LEU A 277 -7.84 16.37 85.05
C LEU A 277 -7.84 17.41 86.21
N PRO A 278 -8.96 17.67 86.93
CA PRO A 278 -8.99 18.63 88.03
C PRO A 278 -8.09 18.21 89.19
N ASN A 279 -8.09 16.92 89.55
CA ASN A 279 -7.31 16.39 90.68
C ASN A 279 -5.81 16.37 90.38
N ALA A 280 -5.42 16.05 89.15
CA ALA A 280 -4.01 16.06 88.74
C ALA A 280 -3.42 17.48 88.72
N LEU A 281 -4.20 18.48 88.28
CA LEU A 281 -3.75 19.87 88.21
C LEU A 281 -3.48 20.47 89.60
N THR A 282 -4.36 20.22 90.57
CA THR A 282 -4.24 20.78 91.94
C THR A 282 -3.12 20.12 92.74
N ALA A 283 -2.97 18.81 92.60
CA ALA A 283 -1.85 18.07 93.19
C ALA A 283 -0.51 18.57 92.63
N GLY A 284 -0.42 18.80 91.32
CA GLY A 284 0.79 19.33 90.68
C GLY A 284 1.14 20.75 91.15
N LEU A 285 0.15 21.66 91.17
CA LEU A 285 0.37 23.06 91.57
C LEU A 285 0.69 23.21 93.06
N SER A 286 -0.03 22.52 93.94
CA SER A 286 0.23 22.58 95.38
C SER A 286 1.60 22.01 95.74
N ALA A 287 2.03 20.93 95.09
CA ALA A 287 3.39 20.39 95.26
C ALA A 287 4.46 21.37 94.76
N ALA A 288 4.24 22.02 93.62
CA ALA A 288 5.16 23.02 93.08
C ALA A 288 5.30 24.25 93.99
N PHE A 289 4.19 24.76 94.55
CA PHE A 289 4.23 25.86 95.51
C PHE A 289 4.87 25.46 96.84
N SER A 290 4.59 24.26 97.35
CA SER A 290 5.27 23.73 98.55
C SER A 290 6.78 23.64 98.33
N SER A 291 7.21 23.06 97.22
CA SER A 291 8.64 22.95 96.90
C SER A 291 9.31 24.32 96.75
N LYS A 292 8.64 25.30 96.13
CA LYS A 292 9.15 26.68 96.03
C LYS A 292 9.25 27.36 97.39
N LYS A 293 8.24 27.22 98.24
CA LYS A 293 8.26 27.71 99.62
C LYS A 293 9.42 27.12 100.41
N ASP A 294 9.60 25.80 100.37
CA ASP A 294 10.66 25.10 101.12
C ASP A 294 12.06 25.53 100.65
N ASN A 295 12.25 25.67 99.33
CA ASN A 295 13.50 26.21 98.77
C ASN A 295 13.78 27.66 99.20
N GLU A 296 12.76 28.52 99.25
CA GLU A 296 12.91 29.91 99.72
C GLU A 296 13.15 29.97 101.23
N VAL A 297 12.57 29.07 102.03
CA VAL A 297 12.88 28.96 103.47
C VAL A 297 14.36 28.65 103.67
N GLU A 298 14.91 27.67 102.94
CA GLU A 298 16.34 27.34 103.01
C GLU A 298 17.22 28.52 102.55
N ALA A 299 16.80 29.25 101.51
CA ALA A 299 17.49 30.46 101.04
C ALA A 299 17.44 31.59 102.08
N SER A 300 16.28 31.82 102.71
CA SER A 300 16.09 32.79 103.78
C SER A 300 16.98 32.48 104.98
N GLU A 301 17.10 31.21 105.39
CA GLU A 301 18.01 30.81 106.47
C GLU A 301 19.49 31.12 106.14
N LYS A 302 19.92 30.84 104.90
CA LYS A 302 21.26 31.18 104.42
C LYS A 302 21.49 32.69 104.43
N LEU A 303 20.52 33.46 103.95
CA LEU A 303 20.57 34.91 103.97
C LEU A 303 20.57 35.47 105.40
N GLN A 304 19.91 34.79 106.36
CA GLN A 304 19.90 35.18 107.79
C GLN A 304 21.26 34.96 108.42
N LYS A 305 21.90 33.83 108.11
CA LYS A 305 23.29 33.58 108.49
C LYS A 305 24.23 34.63 107.88
N ASN A 306 24.07 34.97 106.61
CA ASN A 306 24.88 35.98 105.93
C ASN A 306 24.69 37.38 106.56
N PHE A 307 23.46 37.76 106.90
CA PHE A 307 23.18 39.02 107.57
C PHE A 307 23.80 39.07 108.97
N SER A 308 23.63 38.00 109.77
CA SER A 308 24.28 37.88 111.07
C SER A 308 25.81 37.94 110.96
N LEU A 309 26.40 37.25 109.98
CA LEU A 309 27.84 37.31 109.68
C LEU A 309 28.26 38.75 109.31
N GLY A 310 27.47 39.45 108.51
CA GLY A 310 27.69 40.85 108.16
C GLY A 310 27.72 41.77 109.38
N ILE A 311 26.77 41.58 110.32
CA ILE A 311 26.77 42.30 111.61
C ILE A 311 28.04 42.00 112.40
N TYR A 312 28.44 40.73 112.53
CA TYR A 312 29.67 40.36 113.24
C TYR A 312 30.92 40.96 112.58
N LEU A 313 30.98 41.00 111.25
CA LEU A 313 32.07 41.65 110.51
C LEU A 313 32.07 43.17 110.74
N MET A 314 30.90 43.84 110.76
CA MET A 314 30.82 45.27 111.07
C MET A 314 31.28 45.58 112.49
N ILE A 315 30.91 44.76 113.46
CA ILE A 315 31.42 44.86 114.84
C ILE A 315 32.94 44.66 114.84
N GLY A 316 33.44 43.64 114.13
CA GLY A 316 34.87 43.38 113.99
C GLY A 316 35.64 44.58 113.42
N VAL A 317 35.19 45.14 112.30
CA VAL A 317 35.81 46.33 111.67
C VAL A 317 35.73 47.55 112.60
N SER A 318 34.63 47.71 113.33
CA SER A 318 34.48 48.81 114.31
C SER A 318 35.41 48.69 115.51
N VAL A 319 35.90 47.49 115.83
CA VAL A 319 36.82 47.25 116.96
C VAL A 319 38.29 47.38 116.55
N ILE A 320 38.63 47.29 115.26
CA ILE A 320 40.00 47.49 114.73
C ILE A 320 40.65 48.79 115.24
N PRO A 321 39.99 49.97 115.23
CA PRO A 321 40.59 51.19 115.75
C PRO A 321 40.94 51.11 117.24
N LEU A 322 40.11 50.42 118.02
CA LEU A 322 40.32 50.23 119.45
C LEU A 322 41.50 49.28 119.68
N ILE A 323 41.59 48.17 118.94
CA ILE A 323 42.71 47.22 119.04
C ILE A 323 44.04 47.91 118.69
N ILE A 324 44.09 48.65 117.58
CA ILE A 324 45.32 49.37 117.19
C ILE A 324 45.68 50.43 118.24
N SER A 325 44.69 51.10 118.82
CA SER A 325 44.91 52.07 119.89
C SER A 325 45.48 51.43 121.16
N VAL A 326 45.01 50.24 121.54
CA VAL A 326 45.58 49.47 122.67
C VAL A 326 47.01 49.00 122.37
N ILE A 327 47.29 48.55 121.14
CA ILE A 327 48.64 48.16 120.71
C ILE A 327 49.62 49.34 120.78
N PHE A 328 49.23 50.54 120.31
CA PHE A 328 50.06 51.73 120.43
C PHE A 328 50.34 52.14 121.89
N LEU A 329 49.36 51.94 122.77
CA LEU A 329 49.56 52.18 124.21
C LEU A 329 50.58 51.19 124.82
N TYR A 330 50.51 49.92 124.44
CA TYR A 330 51.48 48.89 124.88
C TYR A 330 52.89 49.14 124.34
N GLN A 331 53.02 49.73 123.16
CA GLN A 331 54.30 50.13 122.55
C GLN A 331 54.91 51.41 123.13
N GLY A 332 54.31 52.01 124.16
CA GLY A 332 54.86 53.16 124.88
C GLY A 332 54.50 54.54 124.31
N VAL A 333 53.50 54.64 123.43
CA VAL A 333 52.98 55.93 122.93
C VAL A 333 52.13 56.61 124.01
N THR A 334 52.31 57.93 124.21
CA THR A 334 51.51 58.69 125.20
C THR A 334 50.03 58.75 124.81
N LEU A 335 49.14 58.73 125.81
CA LEU A 335 47.68 58.71 125.61
C LEU A 335 47.18 59.86 124.72
N GLU A 336 47.76 61.05 124.87
CA GLU A 336 47.44 62.24 124.07
C GLU A 336 47.70 62.02 122.57
N GLN A 337 48.83 61.40 122.22
CA GLN A 337 49.18 61.11 120.84
C GLN A 337 48.27 60.05 120.21
N VAL A 338 47.82 59.07 120.99
CA VAL A 338 46.84 58.07 120.52
C VAL A 338 45.51 58.75 120.21
N ILE A 339 45.00 59.60 121.12
CA ILE A 339 43.73 60.33 120.92
C ILE A 339 43.78 61.20 119.66
N MET A 340 44.89 61.92 119.42
CA MET A 340 45.03 62.72 118.20
C MET A 340 45.08 61.89 116.90
N LYS A 341 45.48 60.61 116.98
CA LYS A 341 45.55 59.71 115.83
C LYS A 341 44.25 58.96 115.56
N ILE A 342 43.33 58.85 116.52
CA ILE A 342 42.04 58.14 116.36
C ILE A 342 41.24 58.64 115.15
N PRO A 343 41.02 59.94 114.92
CA PRO A 343 40.23 60.40 113.77
C PRO A 343 40.81 59.99 112.42
N ARG A 344 42.14 60.03 112.28
CA ARG A 344 42.83 59.56 111.06
C ARG A 344 42.70 58.06 110.87
N LEU A 345 42.74 57.32 111.98
CA LEU A 345 42.64 55.87 111.97
C LEU A 345 41.22 55.39 111.64
N VAL A 346 40.19 56.06 112.16
CA VAL A 346 38.79 55.85 111.75
C VAL A 346 38.60 56.17 110.27
N LEU A 347 39.16 57.28 109.79
CA LEU A 347 39.08 57.65 108.36
C LEU A 347 39.76 56.60 107.45
N ALA A 348 40.87 56.03 107.90
CA ALA A 348 41.61 55.00 107.16
C ALA A 348 40.85 53.66 107.03
N ILE A 349 39.87 53.40 107.90
CA ILE A 349 39.09 52.15 107.93
C ILE A 349 37.79 52.28 107.12
N ILE A 350 37.38 53.50 106.72
CA ILE A 350 36.19 53.73 105.89
C ILE A 350 36.18 52.88 104.60
N PRO A 351 37.28 52.77 103.81
CA PRO A 351 37.30 51.92 102.61
C PRO A 351 37.03 50.44 102.90
N MET A 352 37.34 49.96 104.12
CA MET A 352 37.04 48.60 104.57
C MET A 352 35.61 48.46 105.09
N TYR A 353 35.01 49.52 105.65
CA TYR A 353 33.66 49.49 106.18
C TYR A 353 32.59 49.48 105.08
N ILE A 354 32.80 50.21 103.98
CA ILE A 354 31.83 50.33 102.87
C ILE A 354 31.45 48.95 102.27
N PRO A 355 32.38 48.04 101.92
CA PRO A 355 32.04 46.71 101.42
C PRO A 355 31.26 45.84 102.41
N VAL A 356 31.59 45.94 103.70
CA VAL A 356 30.91 45.15 104.75
C VAL A 356 29.49 45.67 105.00
N LEU A 357 29.33 46.99 105.01
CA LEU A 357 28.01 47.63 105.08
C LEU A 357 27.17 47.25 103.87
N TRP A 358 27.76 47.25 102.67
CA TRP A 358 27.07 46.79 101.46
C TRP A 358 26.60 45.34 101.58
N PHE A 359 27.51 44.45 101.96
CA PHE A 359 27.22 43.03 102.12
C PHE A 359 26.06 42.81 103.10
N THR A 360 26.12 43.47 104.26
CA THR A 360 25.11 43.35 105.32
C THR A 360 23.77 43.94 104.88
N TYR A 361 23.78 45.10 104.23
CA TYR A 361 22.57 45.77 103.73
C TYR A 361 21.88 44.96 102.62
N SER A 362 22.66 44.45 101.67
CA SER A 362 22.15 43.59 100.59
C SER A 362 21.57 42.28 101.14
N ALA A 363 22.22 41.66 102.13
CA ALA A 363 21.70 40.48 102.80
C ALA A 363 20.35 40.76 103.50
N ASN A 364 20.22 41.91 104.18
CA ASN A 364 18.96 42.31 104.82
C ASN A 364 17.82 42.55 103.82
N LYS A 365 18.10 43.21 102.69
CA LYS A 365 17.10 43.47 101.65
C LYS A 365 16.61 42.15 101.04
N LYS A 366 17.52 41.24 100.70
CA LYS A 366 17.21 39.90 100.19
C LYS A 366 16.46 39.04 101.21
N LEU A 367 16.75 39.19 102.50
CA LEU A 367 16.03 38.52 103.58
C LEU A 367 14.56 38.93 103.66
N ASN A 368 14.30 40.24 103.71
CA ASN A 368 12.94 40.75 103.78
C ASN A 368 12.13 40.36 102.54
N LEU A 369 12.80 40.32 101.39
CA LEU A 369 12.23 39.81 100.16
C LEU A 369 11.84 38.33 100.26
N SER A 370 12.77 37.48 100.68
CA SER A 370 12.54 36.03 100.80
C SER A 370 11.41 35.71 101.78
N LYS A 371 11.32 36.41 102.93
CA LYS A 371 10.17 36.27 103.86
C LYS A 371 8.82 36.52 103.19
N ARG A 372 8.73 37.57 102.36
CA ARG A 372 7.50 37.86 101.62
C ARG A 372 7.21 36.78 100.59
N LEU A 373 8.20 36.30 99.86
CA LEU A 373 8.02 35.21 98.89
C LEU A 373 7.53 33.93 99.58
N ILE A 374 8.04 33.61 100.77
CA ILE A 374 7.60 32.45 101.56
C ILE A 374 6.12 32.59 101.92
N GLU A 375 5.67 33.75 102.40
CA GLU A 375 4.26 34.00 102.72
C GLU A 375 3.36 33.87 101.48
N GLU A 376 3.78 34.43 100.34
CA GLU A 376 3.04 34.34 99.08
C GLU A 376 2.95 32.91 98.56
N TYR A 377 4.05 32.15 98.56
CA TYR A 377 4.03 30.75 98.14
C TYR A 377 3.23 29.86 99.10
N ALA A 378 3.30 30.12 100.41
CA ALA A 378 2.46 29.44 101.39
C ALA A 378 0.97 29.72 101.16
N HIS A 379 0.60 30.97 100.89
CA HIS A 379 -0.77 31.33 100.55
C HIS A 379 -1.26 30.62 99.27
N LYS A 380 -0.42 30.56 98.22
CA LYS A 380 -0.73 29.86 96.96
C LYS A 380 -0.81 28.34 97.10
N GLU A 381 0.01 27.75 97.96
CA GLU A 381 -0.06 26.33 98.31
C GLU A 381 -1.40 26.02 98.99
N VAL A 382 -1.78 26.79 100.02
CA VAL A 382 -3.04 26.63 100.74
C VAL A 382 -4.23 26.87 99.82
N LEU A 383 -4.17 27.90 98.96
CA LEU A 383 -5.21 28.18 97.97
C LEU A 383 -5.41 27.00 97.01
N SER A 384 -4.33 26.37 96.55
CA SER A 384 -4.39 25.23 95.63
C SER A 384 -5.00 23.99 96.29
N LYS A 385 -4.63 23.71 97.55
CA LYS A 385 -5.26 22.63 98.36
C LYS A 385 -6.73 22.92 98.67
N THR A 386 -7.07 24.18 98.92
CA THR A 386 -8.45 24.61 99.18
C THR A 386 -9.31 24.47 97.93
N TYR A 387 -8.77 24.83 96.75
CA TYR A 387 -9.45 24.61 95.48
C TYR A 387 -9.74 23.13 95.23
N GLU A 388 -8.80 22.23 95.51
CA GLU A 388 -9.03 20.78 95.38
C GLU A 388 -10.19 20.28 96.25
N GLY A 389 -10.22 20.68 97.53
CA GLY A 389 -11.29 20.34 98.45
C GLY A 389 -12.65 20.89 98.00
N LEU A 390 -12.71 22.17 97.58
CA LEU A 390 -13.95 22.79 97.10
C LEU A 390 -14.39 22.23 95.74
N SER A 391 -13.46 21.97 94.82
CA SER A 391 -13.74 21.35 93.52
C SER A 391 -14.34 19.95 93.67
N THR A 392 -13.83 19.17 94.63
CA THR A 392 -14.37 17.86 94.99
C THR A 392 -15.77 17.99 95.58
N GLN A 393 -15.99 18.94 96.50
CA GLN A 393 -17.32 19.20 97.09
C GLN A 393 -18.34 19.65 96.04
N ILE A 394 -17.97 20.54 95.11
CA ILE A 394 -18.86 21.01 94.03
C ILE A 394 -19.16 19.88 93.05
N SER A 395 -18.19 19.00 92.76
CA SER A 395 -18.40 17.85 91.88
C SER A 395 -19.39 16.82 92.44
N ASN A 396 -19.60 16.81 93.76
CA ASN A 396 -20.54 15.92 94.44
C ASN A 396 -21.95 16.53 94.62
N ILE A 397 -22.23 17.71 94.07
CA ILE A 397 -23.56 18.33 94.08
C ILE A 397 -24.45 17.66 93.03
N ASN A 398 -25.66 17.23 93.44
CA ASN A 398 -26.60 16.50 92.56
C ASN A 398 -27.14 17.32 91.38
N ASP A 399 -27.22 18.64 91.51
CA ASP A 399 -27.63 19.54 90.42
C ASP A 399 -26.44 19.87 89.52
N LYS A 400 -26.42 19.28 88.31
CA LYS A 400 -25.35 19.46 87.33
C LYS A 400 -25.19 20.91 86.86
N ALA A 401 -26.30 21.64 86.69
CA ALA A 401 -26.24 23.02 86.18
C ALA A 401 -25.63 23.96 87.24
N GLN A 402 -26.03 23.81 88.50
CA GLN A 402 -25.43 24.56 89.61
C GLN A 402 -23.98 24.13 89.88
N SER A 403 -23.67 22.83 89.77
CA SER A 403 -22.30 22.31 89.91
C SER A 403 -21.35 22.91 88.87
N GLU A 404 -21.76 23.00 87.60
CA GLU A 404 -20.95 23.59 86.53
C GLU A 404 -20.73 25.09 86.72
N GLU A 405 -21.78 25.86 87.09
CA GLU A 405 -21.64 27.30 87.37
C GLU A 405 -20.69 27.56 88.55
N LEU A 406 -20.80 26.77 89.63
CA LEU A 406 -19.93 26.88 90.79
C LEU A 406 -18.49 26.47 90.47
N LYS A 407 -18.27 25.43 89.65
CA LYS A 407 -16.94 25.06 89.14
C LYS A 407 -16.32 26.19 88.34
N PHE A 408 -17.09 26.80 87.45
CA PHE A 408 -16.61 27.93 86.64
C PHE A 408 -16.23 29.14 87.50
N LYS A 409 -17.07 29.52 88.46
CA LYS A 409 -16.77 30.62 89.40
C LYS A 409 -15.54 30.31 90.25
N LEU A 410 -15.43 29.09 90.78
CA LEU A 410 -14.29 28.65 91.58
C LEU A 410 -12.99 28.69 90.76
N LEU A 411 -13.00 28.18 89.53
CA LEU A 411 -11.85 28.18 88.63
C LEU A 411 -11.44 29.60 88.24
N SER A 412 -12.40 30.47 87.91
CA SER A 412 -12.14 31.87 87.59
C SER A 412 -11.49 32.60 88.77
N ASN A 413 -12.03 32.43 89.99
CA ASN A 413 -11.47 33.03 91.20
C ASN A 413 -10.08 32.48 91.52
N PHE A 414 -9.88 31.16 91.38
CA PHE A 414 -8.58 30.53 91.58
C PHE A 414 -7.53 31.02 90.57
N LEU A 415 -7.89 31.13 89.29
CA LEU A 415 -7.02 31.67 88.25
C LEU A 415 -6.68 33.13 88.51
N GLN A 416 -7.66 33.96 88.88
CA GLN A 416 -7.41 35.36 89.18
C GLN A 416 -6.41 35.54 90.33
N VAL A 417 -6.55 34.77 91.42
CA VAL A 417 -5.64 34.86 92.57
C VAL A 417 -4.29 34.18 92.31
N SER A 418 -4.26 33.09 91.53
CA SER A 418 -3.01 32.36 91.23
C SER A 418 -2.16 33.03 90.14
N ALA A 419 -2.79 33.71 89.18
CA ALA A 419 -2.14 34.36 88.05
C ALA A 419 -1.36 35.63 88.43
N GLU A 420 -1.60 36.19 89.62
CA GLU A 420 -0.77 37.29 90.11
C GLU A 420 0.67 36.82 90.32
N ASN A 421 1.62 37.40 89.58
CA ASN A 421 3.02 37.04 89.68
C ASN A 421 3.56 37.43 91.08
N PRO A 422 4.17 36.51 91.85
CA PRO A 422 4.72 36.82 93.18
C PRO A 422 5.80 37.92 93.11
N GLY A 423 6.42 38.13 91.94
CA GLY A 423 7.36 39.21 91.68
C GLY A 423 6.75 40.61 91.59
N LYS A 424 5.44 40.74 91.28
CA LYS A 424 4.78 42.05 91.14
C LYS A 424 4.65 42.79 92.46
N LEU A 425 4.53 42.04 93.55
CA LEU A 425 4.45 42.57 94.90
C LEU A 425 5.83 43.02 95.42
N ILE A 426 6.93 42.65 94.75
CA ILE A 426 8.28 43.20 94.98
C ILE A 426 8.36 44.61 94.39
N SER A 427 7.63 45.57 94.96
CA SER A 427 7.86 46.99 94.67
C SER A 427 9.28 47.34 95.13
N ASN A 428 10.13 47.75 94.18
CA ASN A 428 11.59 48.04 94.28
C ASN A 428 12.56 46.99 93.70
N TYR A 429 12.16 46.16 92.73
CA TYR A 429 13.14 45.37 91.95
C TYR A 429 14.02 46.25 91.04
N GLU A 430 13.48 47.38 90.60
CA GLU A 430 14.17 48.32 89.69
C GLU A 430 15.10 49.31 90.40
N VAL A 431 15.09 49.34 91.74
CA VAL A 431 15.90 50.28 92.53
C VAL A 431 17.24 49.65 92.83
N SER A 432 18.31 50.33 92.41
CA SER A 432 19.71 49.88 92.57
C SER A 432 19.98 49.36 93.97
N ASP A 433 20.57 48.16 94.07
CA ASP A 433 20.99 47.52 95.33
C ASP A 433 22.17 48.23 96.01
N HIS A 434 22.37 49.52 95.71
CA HIS A 434 23.46 50.33 96.20
C HIS A 434 23.10 51.04 97.50
N PRO A 435 23.59 50.61 98.68
CA PRO A 435 23.30 51.21 99.98
C PRO A 435 23.40 52.73 100.02
N ILE A 436 24.42 53.30 99.37
CA ILE A 436 24.57 54.77 99.29
C ILE A 436 23.50 55.41 98.39
N MET A 437 23.15 54.80 97.26
CA MET A 437 22.11 55.31 96.36
C MET A 437 20.73 55.22 97.01
N GLU A 438 20.45 54.11 97.69
CA GLU A 438 19.18 53.91 98.42
C GLU A 438 19.10 54.85 99.62
N ALA A 439 20.20 55.09 100.35
CA ALA A 439 20.27 56.10 101.39
C ALA A 439 20.10 57.54 100.84
N LEU A 440 20.65 57.83 99.66
CA LEU A 440 20.46 59.12 98.96
C LEU A 440 19.01 59.31 98.51
N GLU A 441 18.37 58.28 97.94
CA GLU A 441 16.96 58.30 97.57
C GLU A 441 16.05 58.44 98.80
N GLN A 442 16.38 57.76 99.89
CA GLN A 442 15.63 57.87 101.13
C GLN A 442 15.87 59.23 101.81
N SER A 443 17.07 59.79 101.69
CA SER A 443 17.37 61.17 102.08
C SER A 443 16.62 62.18 101.20
N TYR A 444 16.50 61.95 99.90
CA TYR A 444 15.71 62.78 98.98
C TYR A 444 14.23 62.69 99.30
N LYS A 445 13.70 61.48 99.57
CA LYS A 445 12.33 61.29 100.07
C LYS A 445 12.11 61.93 101.44
N PHE A 446 13.10 61.91 102.32
CA PHE A 446 13.07 62.61 103.60
C PHE A 446 13.09 64.13 103.41
N GLN A 447 13.87 64.64 102.45
CA GLN A 447 13.87 66.05 102.09
C GLN A 447 12.52 66.47 101.52
N ILE A 448 11.93 65.68 100.61
CA ILE A 448 10.55 65.89 100.15
C ILE A 448 9.54 65.82 101.32
N ALA A 449 9.75 64.93 102.30
CA ALA A 449 8.90 64.86 103.48
C ALA A 449 9.06 66.08 104.39
N ILE A 450 10.26 66.65 104.51
CA ILE A 450 10.51 67.93 105.19
C ILE A 450 9.88 69.08 104.41
N ASP A 451 10.03 69.13 103.08
CA ASP A 451 9.42 70.14 102.23
C ASP A 451 7.88 70.07 102.30
N ARG A 452 7.31 68.86 102.42
CA ARG A 452 5.87 68.66 102.69
C ARG A 452 5.48 69.02 104.11
N LEU A 453 6.37 68.87 105.09
CA LEU A 453 6.16 69.26 106.48
C LEU A 453 6.20 70.79 106.65
N GLU A 454 6.95 71.51 105.82
CA GLU A 454 6.89 72.97 105.69
C GLU A 454 5.51 73.46 105.24
N GLY A 455 4.75 72.64 104.51
CA GLY A 455 3.36 72.89 104.11
C GLY A 455 2.30 72.71 105.21
N VAL A 456 2.67 72.29 106.43
CA VAL A 456 1.74 72.11 107.56
C VAL A 456 1.69 73.39 108.44
N PRO A 457 0.53 74.06 108.56
CA PRO A 457 0.42 75.32 109.29
C PRO A 457 0.75 75.15 110.79
N GLY A 458 1.79 75.85 111.24
CA GLY A 458 2.29 75.83 112.63
C GLY A 458 3.75 75.33 112.78
N LEU A 459 4.22 74.45 111.88
CA LEU A 459 5.61 73.93 111.88
C LEU A 459 6.51 74.61 110.84
N GLY A 460 5.94 75.31 109.85
CA GLY A 460 6.69 76.16 108.93
C GLY A 460 7.51 77.26 109.62
N LYS A 461 7.16 77.67 110.85
CA LYS A 461 8.00 78.59 111.65
C LYS A 461 9.30 77.94 112.10
N ILE A 462 9.36 76.63 112.33
CA ILE A 462 10.60 75.92 112.73
C ILE A 462 11.46 75.65 111.50
N GLY A 463 10.85 75.26 110.37
CA GLY A 463 11.52 75.16 109.06
C GLY A 463 12.13 76.50 108.64
N ALA A 464 11.34 77.56 108.60
CA ALA A 464 11.81 78.92 108.31
C ALA A 464 12.79 79.48 109.35
N MET A 465 12.72 79.06 110.63
CA MET A 465 13.69 79.48 111.65
C MET A 465 15.03 78.75 111.53
N LEU A 466 15.03 77.48 111.10
CA LEU A 466 16.23 76.72 110.74
C LEU A 466 16.86 77.27 109.45
N GLU A 467 16.04 77.50 108.42
CA GLU A 467 16.48 78.07 107.15
C GLU A 467 17.00 79.50 107.34
N SER A 468 16.29 80.37 108.09
CA SER A 468 16.77 81.74 108.38
C SER A 468 17.98 81.76 109.32
N LYS A 469 18.15 80.81 110.25
CA LYS A 469 19.41 80.66 111.03
C LYS A 469 20.57 80.18 110.14
N ALA A 470 20.31 79.27 109.20
CA ALA A 470 21.30 78.82 108.24
C ALA A 470 21.72 79.97 107.31
N LYS A 471 20.75 80.70 106.74
CA LYS A 471 20.98 81.91 105.93
C LYS A 471 21.69 83.01 106.72
N LYS A 472 21.29 83.33 107.96
CA LYS A 472 22.00 84.31 108.81
C LYS A 472 23.44 83.90 109.16
N ARG A 473 23.73 82.60 109.28
CA ARG A 473 25.11 82.12 109.49
C ARG A 473 25.95 82.20 108.21
N MET A 474 25.33 81.99 107.06
CA MET A 474 25.95 82.16 105.74
C MET A 474 26.21 83.65 105.46
N THR A 475 25.23 84.53 105.65
CA THR A 475 25.41 85.98 105.44
C THR A 475 26.36 86.62 106.44
N LYS A 476 26.40 86.21 107.72
CA LYS A 476 27.46 86.65 108.65
C LYS A 476 28.86 86.16 108.26
N ARG A 477 28.97 85.02 107.56
CA ARG A 477 30.23 84.54 107.00
C ARG A 477 30.59 85.34 105.75
N GLU A 478 29.62 85.63 104.88
CA GLU A 478 29.78 86.49 103.71
C GLU A 478 30.15 87.93 104.09
N GLU A 479 29.46 88.58 105.04
CA GLU A 479 29.84 89.91 105.55
C GLU A 479 31.24 89.89 106.17
N LYS A 480 31.63 88.83 106.90
CA LYS A 480 33.01 88.67 107.39
C LYS A 480 34.02 88.50 106.27
N ILE A 481 33.63 87.88 105.16
CA ILE A 481 34.45 87.68 103.96
C ILE A 481 34.55 88.98 103.16
N VAL A 482 33.45 89.71 102.96
CA VAL A 482 33.39 91.01 102.25
C VAL A 482 34.11 92.11 103.04
N LYS A 483 33.92 92.17 104.37
CA LYS A 483 34.68 93.08 105.25
C LYS A 483 36.17 92.72 105.33
N ALA A 484 36.55 91.48 104.99
CA ALA A 484 37.94 91.07 104.81
C ALA A 484 38.47 91.31 103.37
N LEU A 485 37.61 91.68 102.41
CA LEU A 485 37.93 91.86 100.99
C LEU A 485 37.86 93.33 100.49
N GLY A 486 37.48 94.31 101.33
CA GLY A 486 37.77 95.74 101.15
C GLY A 486 37.35 96.37 99.81
N VAL A 487 36.05 96.38 99.49
CA VAL A 487 35.49 97.08 98.32
C VAL A 487 34.45 98.10 98.81
N ASP A 488 34.64 99.38 98.48
CA ASP A 488 33.76 100.52 98.84
C ASP A 488 32.54 100.64 97.91
N GLU A 489 31.40 101.07 98.49
CA GLU A 489 30.10 101.38 97.87
C GLU A 489 30.15 102.63 96.97
N PRO A 490 29.26 102.75 95.96
CA PRO A 490 28.75 104.05 95.54
C PRO A 490 27.38 104.33 96.19
N GLU A 491 27.44 105.27 97.14
CA GLU A 491 26.56 106.43 97.36
C GLU A 491 25.16 106.46 96.70
N ASP A 492 24.16 106.65 97.58
CA ASP A 492 23.24 107.79 97.66
C ASP A 492 22.61 108.33 96.36
N VAL A 493 21.28 108.48 96.35
CA VAL A 493 20.59 109.77 96.59
C VAL A 493 19.17 109.49 97.09
N GLU A 494 18.79 110.20 98.15
CA GLU A 494 17.47 110.29 98.78
C GLU A 494 16.35 110.71 97.80
N ASP A 495 15.29 109.90 97.71
CA ASP A 495 13.87 110.26 97.90
C ASP A 495 13.01 108.98 98.07
#